data_AF-A0A537ZQI2-F1
#
_entry.id   AF-A0A537ZQI2-F1
#
_cell.length_a   1.000
_cell.length_b   1.000
_cell.length_c   1.000
_cell.angle_alpha   90.00
_cell.angle_beta   90.00
_cell.angle_gamma   90.00
#
_symmetry.space_group_name_H-M   'P 1'
#
loop_
_entity.id
_entity.type
_entity.pdbx_description
1 polymer ?
#
loop_
_entity_poly.entity_id
_entity_poly.type
_entity_poly.pdbx_seq_one_letter_code
_entity_poly.pdbx_strand_id
1 'polypeptide(L)'
;MRTIVLSDLHLGSGGDIDLLRRPELREILWAEIEGADEVVLLGDAVELRDRPLAEALELSRPFFDELGSAIGTGRVVVVPGNHDHHLLDDWLERRRLDGAGSLGLEQRVAAKSGPVAQLVSGMGRTPIELAYPGAWLRPGVYATHGHYLDRHLTVPTFERLAVAAVERVLGGSRDVSEEPGSPGDPGPASAEDYERTQAPVYAFLFALAQAGVTGGRLGGANPSARVWQALGGGYGRAAKLRGWLLGTVALPGAVGVANRLGLGPVRSDL
;
A
#
# COMPACT_ATOMS: atom_id res chain seq x y z
N MET A 1 -26.33 -6.57 9.82
CA MET A 1 -25.14 -6.50 8.97
C MET A 1 -23.91 -6.34 9.85
N ARG A 2 -23.11 -7.39 9.96
CA ARG A 2 -21.85 -7.44 10.69
C ARG A 2 -20.71 -7.37 9.67
N THR A 3 -20.03 -6.23 9.63
CA THR A 3 -18.84 -6.01 8.80
C THR A 3 -17.60 -6.13 9.68
N ILE A 4 -16.64 -6.93 9.25
CA ILE A 4 -15.30 -7.02 9.85
C ILE A 4 -14.32 -6.30 8.93
N VAL A 5 -13.45 -5.48 9.50
CA VAL A 5 -12.43 -4.75 8.76
C VAL A 5 -11.07 -5.27 9.20
N LEU A 6 -10.26 -5.73 8.25
CA LEU A 6 -8.87 -6.15 8.42
C LEU A 6 -7.99 -5.27 7.56
N SER A 7 -6.77 -4.97 7.98
CA SER A 7 -5.84 -4.09 7.26
C SER A 7 -4.41 -4.53 7.57
N ASP A 8 -3.45 -4.14 6.72
CA ASP A 8 -2.01 -4.28 6.98
C ASP A 8 -1.62 -5.74 7.31
N LEU A 9 -2.17 -6.68 6.55
CA LEU A 9 -1.88 -8.11 6.72
C LEU A 9 -0.51 -8.47 6.16
N HIS A 10 -0.06 -7.75 5.12
CA HIS A 10 1.21 -7.97 4.41
C HIS A 10 1.47 -9.45 4.09
N LEU A 11 0.43 -10.15 3.62
CA LEU A 11 0.52 -11.57 3.29
C LEU A 11 1.61 -11.80 2.23
N GLY A 12 2.45 -12.80 2.45
CA GLY A 12 3.57 -13.06 1.58
C GLY A 12 4.75 -12.10 1.79
N SER A 13 4.82 -11.33 2.88
CA SER A 13 6.03 -10.55 3.18
C SER A 13 7.27 -11.43 3.38
N GLY A 14 8.43 -10.93 2.96
CA GLY A 14 9.73 -11.57 3.14
C GLY A 14 10.24 -11.52 4.58
N GLY A 15 9.67 -10.66 5.40
CA GLY A 15 9.94 -10.55 6.83
C GLY A 15 8.99 -11.39 7.70
N ASP A 16 9.23 -11.39 9.01
CA ASP A 16 8.36 -12.05 10.00
C ASP A 16 7.11 -11.21 10.36
N ILE A 17 6.68 -10.31 9.46
CA ILE A 17 5.50 -9.43 9.66
C ILE A 17 4.20 -10.07 9.18
N ASP A 18 4.28 -11.06 8.29
CA ASP A 18 3.12 -11.87 7.89
C ASP A 18 2.74 -12.83 9.04
N LEU A 19 1.91 -12.31 9.95
CA LEU A 19 1.42 -13.07 11.10
C LEU A 19 0.45 -14.18 10.67
N LEU A 20 -0.36 -13.92 9.65
CA LEU A 20 -1.41 -14.83 9.21
C LEU A 20 -0.90 -15.98 8.35
N ARG A 21 0.40 -16.03 8.06
CA ARG A 21 1.08 -17.26 7.66
C ARG A 21 0.97 -18.37 8.70
N ARG A 22 0.74 -18.04 9.98
CA ARG A 22 0.63 -18.99 11.09
C ARG A 22 -0.80 -19.52 11.20
N PRO A 23 -1.05 -20.83 10.95
CA PRO A 23 -2.39 -21.41 11.01
C PRO A 23 -3.10 -21.15 12.34
N GLU A 24 -2.39 -21.19 13.46
CA GLU A 24 -2.94 -20.96 14.80
C GLU A 24 -3.49 -19.54 15.00
N LEU A 25 -2.93 -18.53 14.33
CA LEU A 25 -3.46 -17.16 14.37
C LEU A 25 -4.67 -17.00 13.45
N ARG A 26 -4.67 -17.73 12.31
CA ARG A 26 -5.81 -17.78 11.41
C ARG A 26 -7.03 -18.43 12.06
N GLU A 27 -6.86 -19.51 12.82
CA GLU A 27 -7.96 -20.16 13.56
C GLU A 27 -8.70 -19.19 14.49
N ILE A 28 -7.97 -18.34 15.21
CA ILE A 28 -8.56 -17.30 16.09
C ILE A 28 -9.35 -16.30 15.24
N LEU A 29 -8.79 -15.83 14.13
CA LEU A 29 -9.46 -14.91 13.23
C LEU A 29 -10.72 -15.52 12.61
N TRP A 30 -10.68 -16.80 12.23
CA TRP A 30 -11.82 -17.50 11.62
C TRP A 30 -13.00 -17.64 12.57
N ALA A 31 -12.74 -17.92 13.85
CA ALA A 31 -13.79 -17.92 14.88
C ALA A 31 -14.49 -16.57 15.00
N GLU A 32 -13.75 -15.47 14.82
CA GLU A 32 -14.35 -14.13 14.77
C GLU A 32 -15.06 -13.85 13.44
N ILE A 33 -14.57 -14.36 12.30
CA ILE A 33 -15.19 -14.11 10.99
C ILE A 33 -16.48 -14.89 10.78
N GLU A 34 -16.65 -16.02 11.46
CA GLU A 34 -17.84 -16.86 11.32
C GLU A 34 -19.13 -16.04 11.52
N GLY A 35 -20.05 -16.15 10.56
CA GLY A 35 -21.32 -15.42 10.57
C GLY A 35 -21.22 -13.92 10.24
N ALA A 36 -20.07 -13.41 9.79
CA ALA A 36 -19.97 -12.06 9.24
C ALA A 36 -20.71 -11.95 7.89
N ASP A 37 -21.37 -10.82 7.66
CA ASP A 37 -22.03 -10.52 6.39
C ASP A 37 -21.03 -10.00 5.34
N GLU A 38 -19.97 -9.34 5.81
CA GLU A 38 -18.94 -8.71 4.99
C GLU A 38 -17.59 -8.70 5.70
N VAL A 39 -16.53 -9.03 4.97
CA VAL A 39 -15.14 -8.79 5.38
C VAL A 39 -14.52 -7.79 4.41
N VAL A 40 -14.01 -6.68 4.94
CA VAL A 40 -13.28 -5.66 4.18
C VAL A 40 -11.80 -5.80 4.46
N LEU A 41 -11.00 -6.04 3.42
CA LEU A 41 -9.54 -6.00 3.46
C LEU A 41 -9.11 -4.58 3.07
N LEU A 42 -8.90 -3.73 4.07
CA LEU A 42 -8.68 -2.28 3.97
C LEU A 42 -7.21 -1.92 3.74
N GLY A 43 -6.64 -2.45 2.67
CA GLY A 43 -5.32 -2.11 2.18
C GLY A 43 -4.21 -2.96 2.79
N ASP A 44 -3.14 -3.07 2.01
CA ASP A 44 -1.93 -3.80 2.35
C ASP A 44 -2.23 -5.23 2.84
N ALA A 45 -3.20 -5.87 2.18
CA ALA A 45 -3.55 -7.26 2.44
C ALA A 45 -2.46 -8.19 1.91
N VAL A 46 -1.85 -7.86 0.77
CA VAL A 46 -0.77 -8.65 0.14
C VAL A 46 0.48 -7.80 -0.02
N GLU A 47 1.65 -8.37 0.28
CA GLU A 47 2.93 -7.69 0.09
C GLU A 47 3.47 -7.91 -1.34
N LEU A 48 3.26 -6.93 -2.24
CA LEU A 48 3.75 -7.00 -3.62
C LEU A 48 5.09 -6.30 -3.85
N ARG A 49 5.69 -5.68 -2.83
CA ARG A 49 6.96 -4.94 -2.93
C ARG A 49 8.19 -5.76 -2.52
N ASP A 50 7.99 -6.96 -1.97
CA ASP A 50 9.08 -7.81 -1.49
C ASP A 50 9.57 -8.85 -2.49
N ARG A 51 8.68 -9.35 -3.37
CA ARG A 51 8.96 -10.50 -4.22
C ARG A 51 8.14 -10.50 -5.53
N PRO A 52 8.47 -11.38 -6.49
CA PRO A 52 7.69 -11.51 -7.71
C PRO A 52 6.20 -11.81 -7.43
N LEU A 53 5.32 -11.23 -8.25
CA LEU A 53 3.86 -11.28 -8.08
C LEU A 53 3.37 -12.71 -7.92
N ALA A 54 3.81 -13.62 -8.80
CA ALA A 54 3.40 -15.02 -8.77
C ALA A 54 3.68 -15.69 -7.40
N GLU A 55 4.85 -15.41 -6.82
CA GLU A 55 5.24 -15.96 -5.51
C GLU A 55 4.42 -15.32 -4.37
N ALA A 56 4.18 -14.01 -4.41
CA ALA A 56 3.36 -13.32 -3.42
C ALA A 56 1.91 -13.85 -3.42
N LEU A 57 1.33 -14.05 -4.61
CA LEU A 57 -0.01 -14.62 -4.74
C LEU A 57 -0.04 -16.08 -4.24
N GLU A 58 0.94 -16.89 -4.61
CA GLU A 58 1.03 -18.29 -4.14
C GLU A 58 1.08 -18.39 -2.61
N LEU A 59 1.90 -17.55 -1.96
CA LEU A 59 2.02 -17.53 -0.51
C LEU A 59 0.78 -17.02 0.20
N SER A 60 0.02 -16.13 -0.44
CA SER A 60 -1.18 -15.52 0.14
C SER A 60 -2.43 -16.39 -0.04
N ARG A 61 -2.48 -17.25 -1.06
CA ARG A 61 -3.64 -18.11 -1.38
C ARG A 61 -4.24 -18.86 -0.20
N PRO A 62 -3.45 -19.53 0.68
CA PRO A 62 -4.01 -20.27 1.80
C PRO A 62 -4.88 -19.42 2.73
N PHE A 63 -4.53 -18.14 2.93
CA PHE A 63 -5.36 -17.22 3.70
C PHE A 63 -6.71 -16.96 3.01
N PHE A 64 -6.69 -16.67 1.71
CA PHE A 64 -7.92 -16.37 0.96
C PHE A 64 -8.85 -17.59 0.88
N ASP A 65 -8.31 -18.77 0.58
CA ASP A 65 -9.09 -20.02 0.49
C ASP A 65 -9.78 -20.34 1.82
N GLU A 66 -9.08 -20.18 2.95
CA GLU A 66 -9.63 -20.35 4.29
C GLU A 66 -10.62 -19.23 4.67
N LEU A 67 -10.35 -17.98 4.31
CA LEU A 67 -11.27 -16.86 4.51
C LEU A 67 -12.60 -17.10 3.80
N GLY A 68 -12.56 -17.57 2.55
CA GLY A 68 -13.77 -17.91 1.79
C GLY A 68 -14.58 -19.02 2.46
N SER A 69 -13.89 -19.99 3.08
CA SER A 69 -14.53 -21.04 3.86
C SER A 69 -15.16 -20.51 5.16
N ALA A 70 -14.46 -19.63 5.87
CA ALA A 70 -14.91 -19.06 7.15
C ALA A 70 -16.09 -18.09 7.00
N ILE A 71 -16.09 -17.24 5.96
CA ILE A 71 -17.17 -16.29 5.71
C ILE A 71 -18.41 -16.94 5.04
N GLY A 72 -18.21 -18.06 4.35
CA GLY A 72 -19.27 -18.80 3.66
C GLY A 72 -19.96 -17.99 2.56
N THR A 73 -21.21 -17.59 2.78
CA THR A 73 -21.99 -16.83 1.79
C THR A 73 -21.89 -15.31 1.95
N GLY A 74 -21.18 -14.84 2.97
CA GLY A 74 -20.87 -13.41 3.12
C GLY A 74 -19.96 -12.91 1.99
N ARG A 75 -19.79 -11.59 1.90
CA ARG A 75 -18.99 -10.98 0.81
C ARG A 75 -17.61 -10.54 1.29
N VAL A 76 -16.63 -10.55 0.39
CA VAL A 76 -15.31 -9.99 0.64
C VAL A 76 -15.09 -8.77 -0.25
N VAL A 77 -14.69 -7.65 0.35
CA VAL A 77 -14.36 -6.41 -0.35
C VAL A 77 -12.88 -6.16 -0.14
N VAL A 78 -12.12 -6.11 -1.23
CA VAL A 78 -10.70 -5.76 -1.19
C VAL A 78 -10.57 -4.28 -1.54
N VAL A 79 -9.96 -3.50 -0.66
CA VAL A 79 -9.61 -2.10 -0.88
C VAL A 79 -8.10 -2.00 -0.95
N PRO A 80 -7.47 -2.06 -2.13
CA PRO A 80 -6.01 -2.05 -2.21
C PRO A 80 -5.40 -0.78 -1.61
N GLY A 81 -4.32 -0.98 -0.86
CA GLY A 81 -3.44 0.04 -0.31
C GLY A 81 -2.24 0.27 -1.23
N ASN A 82 -1.15 0.77 -0.66
CA ASN A 82 0.04 1.10 -1.42
C ASN A 82 0.96 -0.10 -1.66
N HIS A 83 0.93 -1.15 -0.83
CA HIS A 83 1.71 -2.37 -1.02
C HIS A 83 1.10 -3.34 -2.02
N ASP A 84 -0.22 -3.30 -2.17
CA ASP A 84 -0.99 -4.14 -3.10
C ASP A 84 -1.73 -3.34 -4.19
N HIS A 85 -1.33 -2.09 -4.45
CA HIS A 85 -1.93 -1.22 -5.48
C HIS A 85 -2.04 -1.91 -6.85
N HIS A 86 -1.06 -2.74 -7.21
CA HIS A 86 -1.05 -3.50 -8.47
C HIS A 86 -2.14 -4.58 -8.58
N LEU A 87 -2.90 -4.87 -7.53
CA LEU A 87 -4.14 -5.64 -7.63
C LEU A 87 -5.20 -4.91 -8.47
N LEU A 88 -5.09 -3.59 -8.62
CA LEU A 88 -6.01 -2.75 -9.39
C LEU A 88 -5.66 -2.62 -10.88
N ASP A 89 -4.47 -3.04 -11.31
CA ASP A 89 -3.93 -2.73 -12.65
C ASP A 89 -4.92 -3.05 -13.78
N ASP A 90 -5.46 -4.28 -13.77
CA ASP A 90 -6.43 -4.73 -14.77
C ASP A 90 -7.71 -3.89 -14.79
N TRP A 91 -8.16 -3.38 -13.65
CA TRP A 91 -9.33 -2.51 -13.57
C TRP A 91 -9.00 -1.08 -13.99
N LEU A 92 -7.88 -0.52 -13.51
CA LEU A 92 -7.44 0.84 -13.86
C LEU A 92 -7.12 0.96 -15.36
N GLU A 93 -6.52 -0.06 -15.96
CA GLU A 93 -6.23 -0.08 -17.39
C GLU A 93 -7.52 -0.10 -18.22
N ARG A 94 -8.46 -1.00 -17.91
CA ARG A 94 -9.78 -1.02 -18.56
C ARG A 94 -10.50 0.32 -18.41
N ARG A 95 -10.47 0.90 -17.22
CA ARG A 95 -11.06 2.22 -16.96
C ARG A 95 -10.51 3.31 -17.89
N ARG A 96 -9.18 3.32 -18.11
CA ARG A 96 -8.52 4.28 -19.02
C ARG A 96 -8.93 4.04 -20.47
N LEU A 97 -8.99 2.78 -20.91
CA LEU A 97 -9.41 2.42 -22.26
C LEU A 97 -10.87 2.78 -22.53
N ASP A 98 -11.73 2.62 -21.53
CA ASP A 98 -13.15 2.97 -21.61
C ASP A 98 -13.40 4.49 -21.52
N GLY A 99 -12.34 5.30 -21.33
CA GLY A 99 -12.45 6.76 -21.22
C GLY A 99 -13.29 7.21 -20.02
N ALA A 100 -13.33 6.41 -18.96
CA ALA A 100 -14.15 6.73 -17.82
C ALA A 100 -13.62 7.98 -17.08
N GLY A 101 -14.53 8.71 -16.43
CA GLY A 101 -14.20 9.99 -15.77
C GLY A 101 -13.28 9.87 -14.55
N SER A 102 -13.21 10.93 -13.75
CA SER A 102 -12.32 10.94 -12.59
C SER A 102 -12.71 9.91 -11.52
N LEU A 103 -11.74 9.52 -10.68
CA LEU A 103 -12.03 8.70 -9.50
C LEU A 103 -12.87 9.51 -8.49
N GLY A 104 -14.00 8.95 -8.06
CA GLY A 104 -14.74 9.40 -6.89
C GLY A 104 -14.17 8.77 -5.61
N LEU A 105 -14.87 8.93 -4.48
CA LEU A 105 -14.45 8.37 -3.18
C LEU A 105 -14.60 6.85 -3.08
N GLU A 106 -15.51 6.25 -3.85
CA GLU A 106 -15.70 4.81 -3.92
C GLU A 106 -16.12 4.41 -5.35
N GLN A 107 -15.51 3.35 -5.86
CA GLN A 107 -15.98 2.58 -7.00
C GLN A 107 -15.93 1.12 -6.61
N ARG A 108 -17.01 0.39 -6.86
CA ARG A 108 -17.09 -1.05 -6.61
C ARG A 108 -17.14 -1.82 -7.93
N VAL A 109 -16.31 -2.84 -8.05
CA VAL A 109 -16.26 -3.69 -9.24
C VAL A 109 -16.05 -5.14 -8.83
N ALA A 110 -16.74 -6.06 -9.49
CA ALA A 110 -16.54 -7.48 -9.27
C ALA A 110 -15.11 -7.90 -9.68
N ALA A 111 -14.45 -8.68 -8.83
CA ALA A 111 -13.10 -9.21 -9.04
C ALA A 111 -13.09 -10.35 -10.07
N LYS A 112 -13.30 -10.03 -11.36
CA LYS A 112 -13.49 -11.03 -12.44
C LYS A 112 -12.22 -11.38 -13.22
N SER A 113 -11.17 -10.57 -13.11
CA SER A 113 -9.94 -10.70 -13.91
C SER A 113 -8.73 -10.16 -13.13
N GLY A 114 -7.55 -10.30 -13.73
CA GLY A 114 -6.30 -9.78 -13.17
C GLY A 114 -5.78 -10.56 -11.94
N PRO A 115 -4.78 -9.99 -11.24
CA PRO A 115 -4.14 -10.62 -10.09
C PRO A 115 -5.11 -10.97 -8.96
N VAL A 116 -6.08 -10.10 -8.67
CA VAL A 116 -7.08 -10.36 -7.62
C VAL A 116 -7.91 -11.61 -7.94
N ALA A 117 -8.33 -11.82 -9.18
CA ALA A 117 -9.13 -12.98 -9.56
C ALA A 117 -8.32 -14.28 -9.45
N GLN A 118 -7.01 -14.22 -9.72
CA GLN A 118 -6.12 -15.35 -9.49
C GLN A 118 -5.98 -15.64 -8.00
N LEU A 119 -5.76 -14.62 -7.17
CA LEU A 119 -5.56 -14.74 -5.73
C LEU A 119 -6.75 -15.42 -5.04
N VAL A 120 -7.96 -15.04 -5.43
CA VAL A 120 -9.20 -15.45 -4.78
C VAL A 120 -9.88 -16.65 -5.44
N SER A 121 -9.23 -17.31 -6.40
CA SER A 121 -9.85 -18.35 -7.22
C SER A 121 -10.35 -19.56 -6.42
N GLY A 122 -9.81 -19.82 -5.22
CA GLY A 122 -10.23 -20.93 -4.35
C GLY A 122 -11.34 -20.58 -3.37
N MET A 123 -11.82 -19.33 -3.33
CA MET A 123 -12.88 -18.87 -2.39
C MET A 123 -14.30 -19.37 -2.74
N GLY A 124 -14.43 -20.27 -3.71
CA GLY A 124 -15.68 -20.94 -4.06
C GLY A 124 -16.76 -19.96 -4.53
N ARG A 125 -17.86 -19.87 -3.77
CA ARG A 125 -19.05 -19.05 -4.12
C ARG A 125 -19.08 -17.69 -3.41
N THR A 126 -18.06 -17.38 -2.61
CA THR A 126 -17.95 -16.11 -1.89
C THR A 126 -17.96 -14.96 -2.90
N PRO A 127 -18.89 -13.98 -2.82
CA PRO A 127 -18.85 -12.81 -3.68
C PRO A 127 -17.65 -11.92 -3.33
N ILE A 128 -16.93 -11.48 -4.35
CA ILE A 128 -15.69 -10.70 -4.18
C ILE A 128 -15.72 -9.44 -5.04
N GLU A 129 -15.50 -8.31 -4.39
CA GLU A 129 -15.45 -6.99 -5.02
C GLU A 129 -14.12 -6.32 -4.72
N LEU A 130 -13.62 -5.55 -5.69
CA LEU A 130 -12.66 -4.50 -5.43
C LEU A 130 -13.45 -3.21 -5.11
N ALA A 131 -12.98 -2.45 -4.13
CA ALA A 131 -13.41 -1.09 -3.87
C ALA A 131 -12.20 -0.13 -3.85
N TYR A 132 -12.29 1.02 -4.53
CA TYR A 132 -11.18 1.98 -4.59
C TYR A 132 -11.68 3.43 -4.74
N PRO A 133 -10.95 4.45 -4.22
CA PRO A 133 -9.80 4.41 -3.31
C PRO A 133 -10.16 4.12 -1.83
N GLY A 134 -11.43 3.91 -1.56
CA GLY A 134 -11.95 3.51 -0.26
C GLY A 134 -13.32 2.85 -0.41
N ALA A 135 -13.97 2.60 0.71
CA ALA A 135 -15.28 1.98 0.77
C ALA A 135 -16.18 2.65 1.82
N TRP A 136 -17.45 2.85 1.47
CA TRP A 136 -18.47 3.22 2.45
C TRP A 136 -18.97 1.96 3.14
N LEU A 137 -18.64 1.81 4.43
CA LEU A 137 -19.04 0.63 5.22
C LEU A 137 -20.51 0.70 5.63
N ARG A 138 -20.98 1.92 5.89
CA ARG A 138 -22.37 2.29 6.21
C ARG A 138 -22.53 3.81 6.05
N PRO A 139 -23.76 4.35 6.09
CA PRO A 139 -23.96 5.80 6.05
C PRO A 139 -23.11 6.52 7.10
N GLY A 140 -22.32 7.49 6.65
CA GLY A 140 -21.45 8.30 7.51
C GLY A 140 -20.14 7.64 7.95
N VAL A 141 -19.82 6.42 7.50
CA VAL A 141 -18.53 5.76 7.78
C VAL A 141 -17.84 5.41 6.47
N TYR A 142 -16.83 6.20 6.14
CA TYR A 142 -15.92 5.97 5.03
C TYR A 142 -14.62 5.36 5.56
N ALA A 143 -14.16 4.30 4.90
CA ALA A 143 -12.90 3.65 5.19
C ALA A 143 -11.97 3.77 3.99
N THR A 144 -10.72 4.14 4.25
CA THR A 144 -9.62 4.12 3.29
C THR A 144 -8.38 3.61 4.02
N HIS A 145 -7.45 3.00 3.29
CA HIS A 145 -6.19 2.53 3.87
C HIS A 145 -5.37 3.68 4.46
N GLY A 146 -5.42 4.87 3.84
CA GLY A 146 -4.79 6.07 4.35
C GLY A 146 -3.47 6.46 3.67
N HIS A 147 -2.99 5.70 2.69
CA HIS A 147 -1.77 6.03 1.94
C HIS A 147 -1.79 7.40 1.24
N TYR A 148 -2.98 7.96 0.94
CA TYR A 148 -3.09 9.34 0.45
C TYR A 148 -2.61 10.38 1.48
N LEU A 149 -2.64 10.05 2.78
CA LEU A 149 -2.13 10.92 3.83
C LEU A 149 -0.60 11.08 3.75
N ASP A 150 0.13 10.15 3.12
CA ASP A 150 1.59 10.23 2.98
C ASP A 150 2.05 11.52 2.32
N ARG A 151 1.24 12.09 1.41
CA ARG A 151 1.54 13.39 0.78
C ARG A 151 1.62 14.53 1.81
N HIS A 152 0.85 14.43 2.89
CA HIS A 152 0.70 15.45 3.94
C HIS A 152 1.58 15.17 5.15
N LEU A 153 2.22 13.99 5.21
CA LEU A 153 3.16 13.67 6.27
C LEU A 153 4.45 14.47 6.10
N THR A 154 4.94 15.01 7.21
CA THR A 154 6.24 15.71 7.28
C THR A 154 7.38 14.80 7.72
N VAL A 155 7.09 13.53 8.05
CA VAL A 155 8.08 12.53 8.48
C VAL A 155 8.85 12.03 7.25
N PRO A 156 10.20 11.96 7.29
CA PRO A 156 11.04 11.56 6.17
C PRO A 156 11.00 10.04 5.95
N THR A 157 9.88 9.51 5.44
CA THR A 157 9.80 8.13 4.93
C THR A 157 10.34 8.04 3.50
N PHE A 158 10.72 6.84 3.06
CA PHE A 158 11.13 6.61 1.66
C PHE A 158 10.01 7.00 0.70
N GLU A 159 8.79 6.60 1.02
CA GLU A 159 7.58 6.94 0.28
C GLU A 159 7.44 8.45 0.14
N ARG A 160 7.56 9.22 1.23
CA ARG A 160 7.44 10.68 1.19
C ARG A 160 8.49 11.32 0.29
N LEU A 161 9.75 10.88 0.38
CA LEU A 161 10.85 11.43 -0.43
C LEU A 161 10.69 11.10 -1.91
N ALA A 162 10.26 9.88 -2.24
CA ALA A 162 9.98 9.47 -3.61
C ALA A 162 8.77 10.24 -4.19
N VAL A 163 7.69 10.38 -3.42
CA VAL A 163 6.51 11.19 -3.76
C VAL A 163 6.92 12.64 -4.04
N ALA A 164 7.69 13.27 -3.16
CA ALA A 164 8.15 14.65 -3.32
C ALA A 164 9.02 14.85 -4.60
N ALA A 165 9.81 13.85 -4.97
CA ALA A 165 10.60 13.90 -6.20
C ALA A 165 9.70 13.82 -7.45
N VAL A 166 8.66 12.98 -7.44
CA VAL A 166 7.67 12.88 -8.53
C VAL A 166 6.87 14.17 -8.66
N GLU A 167 6.39 14.75 -7.55
CA GLU A 167 5.68 16.04 -7.52
C GLU A 167 6.49 17.14 -8.22
N ARG A 168 7.79 17.20 -7.93
CA ARG A 168 8.70 18.19 -8.52
C ARG A 168 8.85 18.03 -10.04
N VAL A 169 8.95 16.79 -10.52
CA VAL A 169 9.13 16.51 -11.96
C VAL A 169 7.85 16.78 -12.74
N LEU A 170 6.69 16.43 -12.17
CA LEU A 170 5.39 16.64 -12.81
C LEU A 170 4.86 18.08 -12.69
N GLY A 171 5.64 18.99 -12.09
CA GLY A 171 5.21 20.37 -11.86
C GLY A 171 4.02 20.47 -10.91
N GLY A 172 3.87 19.50 -10.00
CA GLY A 172 2.80 19.45 -9.01
C GLY A 172 2.71 20.78 -8.27
N SER A 173 1.54 21.41 -8.33
CA SER A 173 1.35 22.72 -7.72
C SER A 173 1.62 22.61 -6.22
N ARG A 174 2.48 23.51 -5.73
CA ARG A 174 2.64 23.81 -4.30
C ARG A 174 1.39 24.47 -3.71
N ASP A 175 0.40 24.77 -4.53
CA ASP A 175 -0.84 25.47 -4.16
C ASP A 175 -1.94 24.51 -3.66
N VAL A 176 -1.59 23.37 -3.07
CA VAL A 176 -2.55 22.67 -2.20
C VAL A 176 -2.36 23.31 -0.83
N SER A 177 -3.20 24.30 -0.51
CA SER A 177 -3.17 25.00 0.76
C SER A 177 -3.24 24.01 1.92
N GLU A 178 -2.32 24.14 2.89
CA GLU A 178 -2.38 23.37 4.15
C GLU A 178 -3.59 23.78 5.02
N GLU A 179 -4.23 24.91 4.72
CA GLU A 179 -5.47 25.30 5.36
C GLU A 179 -6.66 24.54 4.73
N PRO A 180 -7.57 23.94 5.54
CA PRO A 180 -8.81 23.40 5.02
C PRO A 180 -9.57 24.52 4.29
N GLY A 181 -9.63 24.40 2.96
CA GLY A 181 -10.01 25.50 2.10
C GLY A 181 -11.37 26.10 2.46
N SER A 182 -11.44 27.43 2.48
CA SER A 182 -12.71 28.13 2.32
C SER A 182 -13.26 27.78 0.92
N PRO A 183 -14.57 27.55 0.78
CA PRO A 183 -15.16 27.14 -0.50
C PRO A 183 -14.91 28.20 -1.58
N GLY A 184 -13.91 27.96 -2.45
CA GLY A 184 -13.52 28.88 -3.53
C GLY A 184 -12.04 28.88 -3.93
N ASP A 185 -11.13 28.34 -3.10
CA ASP A 185 -9.69 28.19 -3.43
C ASP A 185 -9.42 26.92 -4.27
N PRO A 186 -8.29 26.79 -5.02
CA PRO A 186 -8.09 25.70 -5.97
C PRO A 186 -8.34 24.36 -5.27
N GLY A 187 -9.33 23.64 -5.82
CA GLY A 187 -10.21 22.77 -5.05
C GLY A 187 -9.54 21.66 -4.23
N PRO A 188 -10.31 21.03 -3.32
CA PRO A 188 -9.83 19.91 -2.50
C PRO A 188 -9.16 18.86 -3.39
N ALA A 189 -7.96 18.41 -3.00
CA ALA A 189 -7.23 17.38 -3.74
C ALA A 189 -8.15 16.18 -4.01
N SER A 190 -8.35 15.87 -5.29
CA SER A 190 -9.15 14.72 -5.70
C SER A 190 -8.36 13.43 -5.52
N ALA A 191 -9.03 12.29 -5.44
CA ALA A 191 -8.36 10.98 -5.41
C ALA A 191 -7.36 10.83 -6.57
N GLU A 192 -7.69 11.37 -7.74
CA GLU A 192 -6.85 11.31 -8.92
C GLU A 192 -5.58 12.17 -8.82
N ASP A 193 -5.60 13.25 -8.02
CA ASP A 193 -4.40 14.04 -7.77
C ASP A 193 -3.40 13.28 -6.88
N TYR A 194 -3.89 12.50 -5.92
CA TYR A 194 -3.06 11.58 -5.15
C TYR A 194 -2.51 10.46 -6.02
N GLU A 195 -3.36 9.80 -6.83
CA GLU A 195 -2.93 8.74 -7.75
C GLU A 195 -1.83 9.21 -8.69
N ARG A 196 -2.01 10.38 -9.32
CA ARG A 196 -1.03 10.95 -10.26
C ARG A 196 0.36 11.08 -9.63
N THR A 197 0.41 11.30 -8.32
CA THR A 197 1.65 11.51 -7.59
C THR A 197 2.21 10.20 -7.04
N GLN A 198 1.37 9.35 -6.47
CA GLN A 198 1.82 8.20 -5.69
C GLN A 198 1.91 6.91 -6.51
N ALA A 199 1.02 6.69 -7.49
CA ALA A 199 1.03 5.48 -8.31
C ALA A 199 2.38 5.25 -9.04
N PRO A 200 3.12 6.27 -9.53
CA PRO A 200 4.46 6.06 -10.09
C PRO A 200 5.47 5.49 -9.08
N VAL A 201 5.37 5.87 -7.81
CA VAL A 201 6.23 5.35 -6.74
C VAL A 201 5.90 3.88 -6.49
N TYR A 202 4.62 3.55 -6.45
CA TYR A 202 4.14 2.17 -6.27
C TYR A 202 4.60 1.28 -7.42
N ALA A 203 4.43 1.76 -8.66
CA ALA A 203 4.91 1.09 -9.88
C ALA A 203 6.42 0.84 -9.87
N PHE A 204 7.21 1.82 -9.43
CA PHE A 204 8.65 1.65 -9.31
C PHE A 204 9.03 0.57 -8.29
N LEU A 205 8.44 0.60 -7.09
CA LEU A 205 8.71 -0.38 -6.04
C LEU A 205 8.29 -1.80 -6.45
N PHE A 206 7.13 -1.93 -7.08
CA PHE A 206 6.66 -3.19 -7.64
C PHE A 206 7.61 -3.71 -8.72
N ALA A 207 8.04 -2.86 -9.66
CA ALA A 207 8.98 -3.26 -10.70
C ALA A 207 10.32 -3.74 -10.14
N LEU A 208 10.82 -3.12 -9.07
CA LEU A 208 12.01 -3.62 -8.35
C LEU A 208 11.77 -5.02 -7.76
N ALA A 209 10.60 -5.26 -7.17
CA ALA A 209 10.24 -6.57 -6.65
C ALA A 209 10.17 -7.65 -7.76
N GLN A 210 9.62 -7.29 -8.92
CA GLN A 210 9.54 -8.18 -10.08
C GLN A 210 10.91 -8.49 -10.70
N ALA A 211 11.87 -7.57 -10.59
CA ALA A 211 13.25 -7.77 -11.06
C ALA A 211 14.10 -8.65 -10.13
N GLY A 212 13.62 -8.94 -8.91
CA GLY A 212 14.31 -9.82 -7.95
C GLY A 212 14.38 -11.26 -8.46
N VAL A 213 15.60 -11.78 -8.62
CA VAL A 213 15.85 -13.14 -9.13
C VAL A 213 15.21 -14.20 -8.23
N THR A 214 14.41 -15.07 -8.84
CA THR A 214 13.95 -16.35 -8.27
C THR A 214 15.15 -17.24 -7.93
N GLY A 215 15.58 -17.25 -6.67
CA GLY A 215 16.62 -18.17 -6.20
C GLY A 215 17.63 -17.53 -5.26
N GLY A 216 17.25 -17.35 -3.99
CA GLY A 216 18.19 -16.94 -2.95
C GLY A 216 17.49 -16.49 -1.67
N ARG A 217 17.11 -17.44 -0.82
CA ARG A 217 16.75 -17.17 0.59
C ARG A 217 17.98 -16.64 1.32
N LEU A 218 18.17 -15.33 1.38
CA LEU A 218 19.14 -14.69 2.26
C LEU A 218 18.63 -13.31 2.74
N GLY A 219 18.23 -13.25 4.01
CA GLY A 219 18.09 -12.03 4.82
C GLY A 219 16.79 -11.24 4.64
N GLY A 220 15.96 -11.22 5.69
CA GLY A 220 14.66 -10.53 5.79
C GLY A 220 14.70 -8.99 5.76
N ALA A 221 15.37 -8.40 4.77
CA ALA A 221 15.27 -6.98 4.45
C ALA A 221 14.62 -6.81 3.07
N ASN A 222 13.64 -5.90 2.98
CA ASN A 222 12.90 -5.58 1.75
C ASN A 222 13.86 -5.19 0.61
N PRO A 223 13.57 -5.56 -0.66
CA PRO A 223 14.41 -5.22 -1.81
C PRO A 223 14.72 -3.72 -1.93
N SER A 224 13.76 -2.86 -1.60
CA SER A 224 13.92 -1.40 -1.53
C SER A 224 14.95 -0.97 -0.47
N ALA A 225 14.91 -1.61 0.71
CA ALA A 225 15.90 -1.40 1.76
C ALA A 225 17.30 -1.87 1.33
N ARG A 226 17.42 -2.93 0.51
CA ARG A 226 18.71 -3.40 -0.03
C ARG A 226 19.27 -2.44 -1.09
N VAL A 227 18.44 -1.91 -1.98
CA VAL A 227 18.87 -0.87 -2.95
C VAL A 227 19.36 0.36 -2.19
N TRP A 228 18.69 0.75 -1.12
CA TRP A 228 19.15 1.85 -0.26
C TRP A 228 20.42 1.52 0.53
N GLN A 229 20.58 0.30 1.07
CA GLN A 229 21.82 -0.13 1.73
C GLN A 229 23.00 -0.19 0.75
N ALA A 230 22.75 -0.58 -0.51
CA ALA A 230 23.74 -0.55 -1.57
C ALA A 230 24.14 0.87 -1.96
N LEU A 231 23.20 1.81 -1.95
CA LEU A 231 23.44 3.25 -2.20
C LEU A 231 24.01 3.98 -0.97
N GLY A 232 23.76 3.49 0.24
CA GLY A 232 24.11 4.11 1.54
C GLY A 232 25.43 3.63 2.17
N GLY A 233 26.12 2.66 1.57
CA GLY A 233 27.41 2.14 2.03
C GLY A 233 27.29 1.02 3.07
N GLY A 234 27.84 -0.15 2.73
CA GLY A 234 27.58 -1.44 3.37
C GLY A 234 28.08 -1.67 4.81
N TYR A 235 27.67 -2.82 5.35
CA TYR A 235 27.87 -3.27 6.74
C TYR A 235 29.33 -3.58 7.09
N GLY A 236 29.83 -2.93 8.15
CA GLY A 236 31.11 -3.25 8.80
C GLY A 236 31.21 -2.60 10.18
N ARG A 237 32.11 -3.09 11.05
CA ARG A 237 32.29 -2.63 12.45
C ARG A 237 32.49 -1.12 12.62
N ALA A 238 32.87 -0.39 11.57
CA ALA A 238 32.94 1.07 11.54
C ALA A 238 31.56 1.79 11.60
N ALA A 239 30.45 1.08 11.33
CA ALA A 239 29.10 1.64 11.33
C ALA A 239 28.52 1.90 12.73
N LYS A 240 28.96 1.17 13.76
CA LYS A 240 28.50 1.39 15.16
C LYS A 240 28.92 2.75 15.71
N LEU A 241 30.08 3.27 15.29
CA LEU A 241 30.57 4.61 15.68
C LEU A 241 29.90 5.72 14.87
N ARG A 242 29.49 5.46 13.61
CA ARG A 242 28.73 6.42 12.79
C ARG A 242 27.25 6.49 13.16
N GLY A 243 26.63 5.38 13.61
CA GLY A 243 25.23 5.37 14.05
C GLY A 243 24.94 6.31 15.23
N TRP A 244 25.92 6.53 16.11
CA TRP A 244 25.81 7.48 17.21
C TRP A 244 25.95 8.95 16.75
N LEU A 245 26.74 9.21 15.71
CA LEU A 245 26.92 10.55 15.11
C LEU A 245 25.80 10.93 14.12
N LEU A 246 25.18 9.95 13.46
CA LEU A 246 24.07 10.17 12.51
C LEU A 246 22.75 10.53 13.21
N GLY A 247 22.53 10.05 14.44
CA GLY A 247 21.32 10.31 15.22
C GLY A 247 21.16 11.75 15.75
N THR A 248 22.22 12.56 15.76
CA THR A 248 22.19 13.93 16.33
C THR A 248 22.55 15.04 15.34
N VAL A 249 23.16 14.74 14.18
CA VAL A 249 23.61 15.78 13.21
C VAL A 249 23.18 15.50 11.77
N ALA A 250 22.99 14.24 11.36
CA ALA A 250 22.76 13.94 9.95
C ALA A 250 21.29 14.00 9.52
N LEU A 251 20.35 13.67 10.40
CA LEU A 251 18.91 13.80 10.14
C LEU A 251 18.49 15.26 9.87
N PRO A 252 18.88 16.26 10.70
CA PRO A 252 18.56 17.67 10.42
C PRO A 252 19.25 18.21 9.15
N GLY A 253 20.49 17.77 8.88
CA GLY A 253 21.25 18.16 7.70
C GLY A 253 20.65 17.60 6.40
N ALA A 254 20.26 16.33 6.39
CA ALA A 254 19.58 15.70 5.26
C ALA A 254 18.19 16.31 5.01
N VAL A 255 17.45 16.63 6.08
CA VAL A 255 16.18 17.38 6.01
C VAL A 255 16.38 18.78 5.43
N GLY A 256 17.44 19.50 5.85
CA GLY A 256 17.79 20.81 5.30
C GLY A 256 18.14 20.78 3.81
N VAL A 257 18.84 19.72 3.36
CA VAL A 257 19.15 19.51 1.94
C VAL A 257 17.89 19.14 1.14
N ALA A 258 17.05 18.23 1.65
CA ALA A 258 15.79 17.86 1.01
C ALA A 258 14.86 19.08 0.85
N ASN A 259 14.71 19.90 1.89
CA ASN A 259 13.94 21.14 1.84
C ASN A 259 14.52 22.15 0.85
N ARG A 260 15.85 22.32 0.79
CA ARG A 260 16.51 23.20 -0.19
C ARG A 260 16.36 22.72 -1.64
N LEU A 261 16.31 21.40 -1.86
CA LEU A 261 16.02 20.82 -3.17
C LEU A 261 14.53 20.89 -3.55
N GLY A 262 13.70 21.42 -2.64
CA GLY A 262 12.27 21.61 -2.86
C GLY A 262 11.45 20.34 -2.62
N LEU A 263 12.01 19.33 -1.95
CA LEU A 263 11.34 18.09 -1.56
C LEU A 263 10.56 18.23 -0.22
N GLY A 264 10.41 19.46 0.28
CA GLY A 264 9.81 19.80 1.56
C GLY A 264 8.38 20.35 1.49
N PRO A 265 7.73 20.55 2.65
CA PRO A 265 8.34 20.59 3.99
C PRO A 265 8.51 19.21 4.64
N VAL A 266 9.75 18.77 4.83
CA VAL A 266 10.12 17.61 5.65
C VAL A 266 10.64 18.13 6.99
N ARG A 267 10.23 17.51 8.10
CA ARG A 267 10.69 17.83 9.46
C ARG A 267 11.40 16.61 10.05
N SER A 268 12.41 16.83 10.87
CA SER A 268 13.22 15.76 11.48
C SER A 268 12.53 15.09 12.67
N ASP A 269 11.20 15.10 12.75
CA ASP A 269 10.48 14.67 13.94
C ASP A 269 10.52 13.14 14.05
N LEU A 270 11.42 12.67 14.94
CA LEU A 270 11.45 11.37 15.61
C LEU A 270 11.87 11.58 17.07
#